data_AF-A0A1J0RBP7-F1
#
_entry.id   AF-A0A1J0RBP7-F1
#
_cell.length_a   1.000
_cell.length_b   1.000
_cell.length_c   1.000
_cell.angle_alpha   90.00
_cell.angle_beta   90.00
_cell.angle_gamma   90.00
#
_symmetry.space_group_name_H-M   'P 1'
#
loop_
_entity.id
_entity.type
_entity.pdbx_description
1 polymer ?
#
loop_
_entity_poly.entity_id
_entity_poly.type
_entity_poly.pdbx_seq_one_letter_code
_entity_poly.pdbx_strand_id
1 'polypeptide(L)'
;MATTGPQGGAAAIITVAAALMAVQPTQATKHAIKATGFTKACGLSRGLKQLRSHAQKQISDLDQLRTEATQIKEDLLAILHMKGAAAPPQLEETILHVDAKIKKSQGDLTQYSKRAANATAAGAYAAGRIDELVIVFFQAANTGSTKFCIADDTTDTNAAHHAKLAGCLKSATATLLITEVTETAKPNLKHLMQQINDINGNQADAAGNLCKLTDTSSANGGYNDGVNTNSDVKWADGLIKFSSAGTINPGWEKVSTTGSGVPALTMAASAADELGDSPSSVTGDLKAIAKLAQEKDNDIEDIAVDKVEIGLALEAGEHKLLKANLKAIRKALHNYRSTLFKEKTKSKKGQQQR
;
A
#
# COMPACT_ATOMS: atom_id res chain seq x y z
N MET A 1 101.38 5.79 -43.84
CA MET A 1 101.38 5.22 -42.47
C MET A 1 100.14 4.36 -42.31
N ALA A 2 100.36 3.09 -41.96
CA ALA A 2 99.39 2.08 -41.50
C ALA A 2 98.68 2.55 -40.19
N THR A 3 97.53 2.09 -39.69
CA THR A 3 96.63 0.94 -39.94
C THR A 3 95.36 1.07 -39.05
N THR A 4 94.35 0.21 -39.32
CA THR A 4 93.35 -0.45 -38.41
C THR A 4 92.11 0.30 -37.88
N GLY A 5 90.91 -0.33 -38.07
CA GLY A 5 89.64 -0.07 -37.37
C GLY A 5 89.61 -0.60 -35.92
N PRO A 6 88.47 -0.64 -35.16
CA PRO A 6 87.29 -1.47 -35.49
C PRO A 6 85.90 -0.94 -34.98
N GLN A 7 84.92 -1.86 -35.04
CA GLN A 7 83.46 -1.85 -34.79
C GLN A 7 82.97 -1.70 -33.33
N GLY A 8 81.64 -1.52 -33.17
CA GLY A 8 80.82 -1.77 -31.95
C GLY A 8 80.13 -0.50 -31.46
N GLY A 9 78.86 -0.43 -31.05
CA GLY A 9 77.79 -1.38 -30.74
C GLY A 9 76.57 -0.56 -30.27
N ALA A 10 75.38 -1.16 -30.29
CA ALA A 10 74.08 -0.52 -30.11
C ALA A 10 73.82 0.06 -28.71
N ALA A 11 73.01 1.14 -28.65
CA ALA A 11 72.14 1.44 -27.50
C ALA A 11 70.96 2.32 -27.98
N ALA A 12 69.81 1.69 -28.27
CA ALA A 12 68.54 2.38 -28.44
C ALA A 12 68.00 2.75 -27.04
N ILE A 13 68.00 4.05 -26.72
CA ILE A 13 67.35 4.58 -25.52
C ILE A 13 65.84 4.61 -25.78
N ILE A 14 65.12 3.62 -25.25
CA ILE A 14 63.66 3.65 -25.18
C ILE A 14 63.30 4.49 -23.94
N THR A 15 62.92 5.75 -24.17
CA THR A 15 62.33 6.60 -23.14
C THR A 15 60.91 6.11 -22.87
N VAL A 16 60.74 5.27 -21.85
CA VAL A 16 59.40 4.95 -21.31
C VAL A 16 58.93 6.18 -20.55
N ALA A 17 58.12 7.01 -21.22
CA ALA A 17 57.30 8.01 -20.54
C ALA A 17 56.24 7.27 -19.71
N ALA A 18 56.53 7.06 -18.43
CA ALA A 18 55.53 6.66 -17.46
C ALA A 18 54.53 7.82 -17.31
N ALA A 19 53.49 7.81 -18.14
CA ALA A 19 52.27 8.55 -17.88
C ALA A 19 51.65 7.96 -16.62
N LEU A 20 52.05 8.50 -15.47
CA LEU A 20 51.27 8.40 -14.23
C LEU A 20 49.92 9.04 -14.55
N MET A 21 48.97 8.24 -15.03
CA MET A 21 47.56 8.57 -14.86
C MET A 21 47.33 8.54 -13.36
N ALA A 22 47.52 9.68 -12.71
CA ALA A 22 46.92 9.93 -11.41
C ALA A 22 45.42 9.73 -11.64
N VAL A 23 44.93 8.55 -11.27
CA VAL A 23 43.51 8.34 -11.01
C VAL A 23 43.21 9.36 -9.91
N GLN A 24 42.66 10.50 -10.30
CA GLN A 24 42.22 11.48 -9.34
C GLN A 24 41.18 10.75 -8.48
N PRO A 25 41.37 10.66 -7.15
CA PRO A 25 40.30 10.16 -6.30
C PRO A 25 39.11 11.07 -6.56
N THR A 26 38.00 10.48 -7.00
CA THR A 26 36.70 11.15 -7.09
C THR A 26 36.47 11.84 -5.75
N GLN A 27 36.51 13.17 -5.77
CA GLN A 27 36.35 13.96 -4.56
C GLN A 27 35.03 13.58 -3.90
N ALA A 28 35.06 13.33 -2.60
CA ALA A 28 33.85 13.13 -1.83
C ALA A 28 33.06 14.44 -1.84
N THR A 29 31.88 14.43 -2.44
CA THR A 29 31.11 15.63 -2.65
C THR A 29 29.84 15.60 -1.79
N LYS A 30 29.56 16.70 -1.07
CA LYS A 30 28.42 16.85 -0.15
C LYS A 30 27.11 17.17 -0.90
N HIS A 31 26.72 16.36 -1.87
CA HIS A 31 25.62 16.75 -2.75
C HIS A 31 24.27 16.68 -2.05
N ALA A 32 23.42 17.67 -2.32
CA ALA A 32 21.99 17.55 -2.01
C ALA A 32 21.35 16.56 -2.98
N ILE A 33 20.26 15.94 -2.55
CA ILE A 33 19.48 15.05 -3.40
C ILE A 33 18.29 15.83 -3.96
N LYS A 34 18.00 15.63 -5.25
CA LYS A 34 16.88 16.28 -5.93
C LYS A 34 15.52 15.90 -5.35
N ALA A 35 14.62 16.89 -5.28
CA ALA A 35 13.26 16.73 -4.75
C ALA A 35 12.45 15.65 -5.48
N THR A 36 12.69 15.42 -6.77
CA THR A 36 12.02 14.39 -7.57
C THR A 36 12.06 13.02 -6.91
N GLY A 37 13.22 12.61 -6.38
CA GLY A 37 13.36 11.31 -5.72
C GLY A 37 12.52 11.23 -4.44
N PHE A 38 12.60 12.25 -3.59
CA PHE A 38 11.78 12.30 -2.37
C PHE A 38 10.29 12.41 -2.66
N THR A 39 9.90 13.12 -3.72
CA THR A 39 8.50 13.22 -4.16
C THR A 39 7.93 11.84 -4.46
N LYS A 40 8.67 11.02 -5.21
CA LYS A 40 8.29 9.64 -5.53
C LYS A 40 8.28 8.76 -4.28
N ALA A 41 9.26 8.90 -3.39
CA ALA A 41 9.29 8.18 -2.12
C ALA A 41 8.09 8.55 -1.23
N CYS A 42 7.67 9.82 -1.23
CA CYS A 42 6.48 10.27 -0.51
C CYS A 42 5.17 9.80 -1.13
N GLY A 43 5.11 9.65 -2.46
CA GLY A 43 4.02 8.95 -3.14
C GLY A 43 3.91 7.50 -2.68
N LEU A 44 5.04 6.79 -2.58
CA LEU A 44 5.11 5.43 -2.05
C LEU A 44 4.71 5.36 -0.57
N SER A 45 5.22 6.26 0.28
CA SER A 45 4.84 6.37 1.70
C SER A 45 3.32 6.56 1.87
N ARG A 46 2.71 7.44 1.08
CA ARG A 46 1.24 7.62 1.07
C ARG A 46 0.51 6.34 0.69
N GLY A 47 0.96 5.66 -0.37
CA GLY A 47 0.37 4.38 -0.80
C GLY A 47 0.48 3.29 0.26
N LEU A 48 1.60 3.20 0.97
CA LEU A 48 1.79 2.25 2.07
C LEU A 48 0.84 2.55 3.26
N LYS A 49 0.65 3.83 3.61
CA LYS A 49 -0.31 4.26 4.64
C LYS A 49 -1.76 3.95 4.24
N GLN A 50 -2.07 4.00 2.94
CA GLN A 50 -3.40 3.71 2.38
C GLN A 50 -3.87 2.27 2.61
N LEU A 51 -2.96 1.32 2.89
CA LEU A 51 -3.33 -0.06 3.21
C LEU A 51 -4.29 -0.14 4.41
N ARG A 52 -4.15 0.79 5.38
CA ARG A 52 -5.03 0.87 6.55
C ARG A 52 -6.46 1.23 6.16
N SER A 53 -6.65 2.37 5.51
CA SER A 53 -7.97 2.86 5.11
C SER A 53 -8.65 1.89 4.14
N HIS A 54 -7.89 1.28 3.23
CA HIS A 54 -8.39 0.22 2.36
C HIS A 54 -8.91 -0.98 3.16
N ALA A 55 -8.09 -1.55 4.06
CA ALA A 55 -8.50 -2.71 4.86
C ALA A 55 -9.71 -2.41 5.76
N GLN A 56 -9.74 -1.22 6.39
CA GLN A 56 -10.86 -0.77 7.21
C GLN A 56 -12.16 -0.68 6.40
N LYS A 57 -12.11 -0.13 5.18
CA LYS A 57 -13.28 -0.06 4.30
C LYS A 57 -13.81 -1.45 3.95
N GLN A 58 -12.93 -2.37 3.55
CA GLN A 58 -13.32 -3.73 3.21
C GLN A 58 -13.99 -4.45 4.39
N ILE A 59 -13.41 -4.35 5.59
CA ILE A 59 -13.99 -4.94 6.82
C ILE A 59 -15.37 -4.33 7.10
N SER A 60 -15.48 -3.01 7.06
CA SER A 60 -16.74 -2.30 7.32
C SER A 60 -17.82 -2.68 6.32
N ASP A 61 -17.48 -2.81 5.04
CA ASP A 61 -18.44 -3.17 3.99
C ASP A 61 -18.96 -4.60 4.18
N LEU A 62 -18.08 -5.54 4.50
CA LEU A 62 -18.48 -6.92 4.77
C LEU A 62 -19.34 -7.02 6.03
N ASP A 63 -19.00 -6.28 7.09
CA ASP A 63 -19.79 -6.27 8.32
C ASP A 63 -21.19 -5.69 8.11
N GLN A 64 -21.31 -4.63 7.31
CA GLN A 64 -22.60 -4.07 6.92
C GLN A 64 -23.44 -5.09 6.15
N LEU A 65 -22.86 -5.75 5.15
CA LEU A 65 -23.54 -6.79 4.38
C LEU A 65 -23.99 -7.97 5.26
N ARG A 66 -23.15 -8.38 6.22
CA ARG A 66 -23.47 -9.44 7.18
C ARG A 66 -24.61 -9.04 8.11
N THR A 67 -24.60 -7.80 8.60
CA THR A 67 -25.66 -7.26 9.44
C THR A 67 -27.00 -7.25 8.70
N GLU A 68 -27.01 -6.80 7.44
CA GLU A 68 -28.19 -6.82 6.60
C GLU A 68 -28.68 -8.25 6.33
N ALA A 69 -27.78 -9.18 5.99
CA ALA A 69 -28.12 -10.59 5.80
C ALA A 69 -28.70 -11.24 7.07
N THR A 70 -28.19 -10.86 8.25
CA THR A 70 -28.67 -11.36 9.55
C THR A 70 -30.10 -10.87 9.81
N GLN A 71 -30.38 -9.59 9.58
CA GLN A 71 -31.74 -9.04 9.68
C GLN A 71 -32.70 -9.70 8.70
N ILE A 72 -32.26 -9.93 7.46
CA ILE A 72 -33.06 -10.65 6.46
C ILE A 72 -33.37 -12.06 6.98
N LYS A 73 -32.38 -12.81 7.47
CA LYS A 73 -32.59 -14.15 8.03
C LYS A 73 -33.63 -14.16 9.15
N GLU A 74 -33.53 -13.22 10.10
CA GLU A 74 -34.48 -13.10 11.22
C GLU A 74 -35.91 -12.83 10.73
N ASP A 75 -36.07 -11.93 9.74
CA ASP A 75 -37.38 -11.66 9.15
C ASP A 75 -37.93 -12.87 8.38
N LEU A 76 -37.09 -13.59 7.65
CA LEU A 76 -37.47 -14.81 6.94
C LEU A 76 -37.93 -15.91 7.91
N LEU A 77 -37.24 -16.08 9.04
CA LEU A 77 -37.66 -16.99 10.12
C LEU A 77 -39.01 -16.58 10.71
N ALA A 78 -39.24 -15.29 10.94
CA ALA A 78 -40.53 -14.81 11.43
C ALA A 78 -41.66 -15.10 10.42
N ILE A 79 -41.41 -14.90 9.12
CA ILE A 79 -42.37 -15.23 8.05
C ILE A 79 -42.69 -16.71 8.03
N LEU A 80 -41.66 -17.56 8.14
CA LEU A 80 -41.84 -19.02 8.21
C LEU A 80 -42.74 -19.40 9.38
N HIS A 81 -42.47 -18.86 10.58
CA HIS A 81 -43.27 -19.13 11.78
C HIS A 81 -44.73 -18.65 11.67
N MET A 82 -44.98 -17.47 11.10
CA MET A 82 -46.34 -16.93 10.97
C MET A 82 -47.16 -17.66 9.90
N LYS A 83 -46.51 -18.11 8.82
CA LYS A 83 -47.23 -18.66 7.66
C LYS A 83 -47.28 -20.18 7.63
N GLY A 84 -46.32 -20.87 8.28
CA GLY A 84 -46.21 -22.32 8.23
C GLY A 84 -46.30 -22.84 6.80
N ALA A 85 -47.27 -23.72 6.52
CA ALA A 85 -47.48 -24.30 5.19
C ALA A 85 -47.83 -23.28 4.08
N ALA A 86 -48.26 -22.06 4.42
CA ALA A 86 -48.51 -20.98 3.47
C ALA A 86 -47.28 -20.10 3.18
N ALA A 87 -46.10 -20.50 3.67
CA ALA A 87 -44.84 -19.82 3.37
C ALA A 87 -44.51 -19.88 1.87
N PRO A 88 -43.83 -18.86 1.33
CA PRO A 88 -43.31 -18.92 -0.04
C PRO A 88 -42.46 -20.20 -0.28
N PRO A 89 -42.52 -20.79 -1.48
CA PRO A 89 -41.64 -21.90 -1.82
C PRO A 89 -40.17 -21.53 -1.66
N GLN A 90 -39.33 -22.51 -1.31
CA GLN A 90 -37.89 -22.37 -1.06
C GLN A 90 -37.51 -21.43 0.09
N LEU A 91 -38.44 -21.04 0.97
CA LEU A 91 -38.14 -20.15 2.09
C LEU A 91 -37.12 -20.77 3.06
N GLU A 92 -37.30 -22.03 3.43
CA GLU A 92 -36.40 -22.74 4.35
C GLU A 92 -34.99 -22.88 3.75
N GLU A 93 -34.90 -23.28 2.49
CA GLU A 93 -33.63 -23.40 1.75
C GLU A 93 -32.94 -22.05 1.60
N THR A 94 -33.71 -20.96 1.43
CA THR A 94 -33.17 -19.60 1.41
C THR A 94 -32.62 -19.21 2.79
N ILE A 95 -33.32 -19.54 3.88
CA ILE A 95 -32.83 -19.30 5.25
C ILE A 95 -31.52 -20.06 5.50
N LEU A 96 -31.45 -21.33 5.10
CA LEU A 96 -30.25 -22.17 5.22
C LEU A 96 -29.08 -21.60 4.41
N HIS A 97 -29.36 -21.15 3.17
CA HIS A 97 -28.37 -20.47 2.34
C HIS A 97 -27.83 -19.21 3.00
N VAL A 98 -28.71 -18.32 3.49
CA VAL A 98 -28.31 -17.08 4.17
C VAL A 98 -27.46 -17.39 5.41
N ASP A 99 -27.86 -18.38 6.22
CA ASP A 99 -27.10 -18.82 7.39
C ASP A 99 -25.69 -19.33 7.04
N ALA A 100 -25.59 -20.15 5.99
CA ALA A 100 -24.31 -20.67 5.51
C ALA A 100 -23.36 -19.54 5.06
N LYS A 101 -23.88 -18.54 4.33
CA LYS A 101 -23.08 -17.39 3.89
C LYS A 101 -22.65 -16.48 5.04
N ILE A 102 -23.51 -16.26 6.04
CA ILE A 102 -23.14 -15.52 7.25
C ILE A 102 -21.99 -16.23 7.98
N LYS A 103 -22.10 -17.54 8.22
CA LYS A 103 -21.06 -18.34 8.88
C LYS A 103 -19.75 -18.34 8.11
N LYS A 104 -19.79 -18.56 6.80
CA LYS A 104 -18.61 -18.51 5.94
C LYS A 104 -17.93 -17.13 5.95
N SER A 105 -18.73 -16.06 5.91
CA SER A 105 -18.19 -14.70 5.98
C SER A 105 -17.48 -14.40 7.31
N GLN A 106 -17.91 -14.99 8.43
CA GLN A 106 -17.24 -14.86 9.73
C GLN A 106 -15.85 -15.52 9.73
N GLY A 107 -15.75 -16.74 9.18
CA GLY A 107 -14.47 -17.44 9.04
C GLY A 107 -13.50 -16.67 8.14
N ASP A 108 -13.98 -16.24 6.98
CA ASP A 108 -13.20 -15.46 6.02
C ASP A 108 -12.73 -14.12 6.62
N LEU A 109 -13.63 -13.38 7.30
CA LEU A 109 -13.32 -12.10 7.93
C LEU A 109 -12.25 -12.25 9.02
N THR A 110 -12.26 -13.35 9.77
CA THR A 110 -11.22 -13.64 10.77
C THR A 110 -9.85 -13.79 10.12
N GLN A 111 -9.76 -14.53 9.01
CA GLN A 111 -8.51 -14.68 8.27
C GLN A 111 -8.08 -13.37 7.62
N TYR A 112 -9.01 -12.65 6.99
CA TYR A 112 -8.74 -11.35 6.38
C TYR A 112 -8.24 -10.35 7.40
N SER A 113 -8.80 -10.32 8.61
CA SER A 113 -8.37 -9.40 9.68
C SER A 113 -6.92 -9.62 10.08
N LYS A 114 -6.44 -10.87 10.08
CA LYS A 114 -5.02 -11.20 10.32
C LYS A 114 -4.13 -10.68 9.19
N ARG A 115 -4.53 -10.90 7.93
CA ARG A 115 -3.79 -10.40 6.76
C ARG A 115 -3.79 -8.87 6.71
N ALA A 116 -4.90 -8.23 7.05
CA ALA A 116 -5.03 -6.78 7.18
C ALA A 116 -4.11 -6.22 8.26
N ALA A 117 -4.07 -6.82 9.46
CA ALA A 117 -3.14 -6.42 10.49
C ALA A 117 -1.67 -6.52 10.03
N ASN A 118 -1.30 -7.62 9.36
CA ASN A 118 0.04 -7.78 8.81
C ASN A 118 0.38 -6.73 7.73
N ALA A 119 -0.50 -6.56 6.74
CA ALA A 119 -0.31 -5.60 5.65
C ALA A 119 -0.21 -4.16 6.16
N THR A 120 -1.07 -3.78 7.10
CA THR A 120 -1.06 -2.44 7.69
C THR A 120 0.17 -2.20 8.55
N ALA A 121 0.62 -3.18 9.33
CA ALA A 121 1.84 -3.07 10.13
C ALA A 121 3.09 -2.98 9.25
N ALA A 122 3.22 -3.86 8.25
CA ALA A 122 4.33 -3.86 7.30
C ALA A 122 4.36 -2.57 6.47
N GLY A 123 3.20 -2.11 6.00
CA GLY A 123 3.03 -0.85 5.30
C GLY A 123 3.43 0.36 6.15
N ALA A 124 2.91 0.45 7.38
CA ALA A 124 3.23 1.54 8.31
C ALA A 124 4.72 1.54 8.69
N TYR A 125 5.33 0.38 8.88
CA TYR A 125 6.76 0.26 9.13
C TYR A 125 7.58 0.81 7.96
N ALA A 126 7.31 0.36 6.74
CA ALA A 126 8.01 0.84 5.55
C ALA A 126 7.78 2.34 5.31
N ALA A 127 6.54 2.83 5.48
CA ALA A 127 6.21 4.24 5.36
C ALA A 127 6.96 5.09 6.39
N GLY A 128 7.03 4.65 7.65
CA GLY A 128 7.76 5.35 8.71
C GLY A 128 9.25 5.45 8.42
N ARG A 129 9.86 4.42 7.83
CA ARG A 129 11.27 4.46 7.39
C ARG A 129 11.51 5.50 6.30
N ILE A 130 10.55 5.68 5.38
CA ILE A 130 10.60 6.72 4.33
C ILE A 130 10.35 8.11 4.91
N ASP A 131 9.32 8.25 5.76
CA ASP A 131 8.96 9.51 6.40
C ASP A 131 10.13 10.06 7.22
N GLU A 132 10.84 9.20 7.96
CA GLU A 132 12.01 9.59 8.75
C GLU A 132 13.18 10.04 7.87
N LEU A 133 13.43 9.34 6.76
CA LEU A 133 14.41 9.80 5.76
C LEU A 133 14.04 11.20 5.26
N VAL A 134 12.79 11.42 4.88
CA VAL A 134 12.33 12.70 4.31
C VAL A 134 12.40 13.82 5.34
N ILE A 135 11.91 13.60 6.56
CA ILE A 135 11.85 14.63 7.58
C ILE A 135 13.26 15.06 8.03
N VAL A 136 14.19 14.12 8.18
CA VAL A 136 15.58 14.42 8.56
C VAL A 136 16.29 15.19 7.46
N PHE A 137 16.14 14.78 6.19
CA PHE A 137 16.76 15.50 5.07
C PHE A 137 16.11 16.87 4.83
N PHE A 138 14.80 17.00 5.03
CA PHE A 138 14.10 18.27 4.89
C PHE A 138 14.51 19.27 5.99
N GLN A 139 14.61 18.80 7.24
CA GLN A 139 15.06 19.63 8.37
C GLN A 139 16.56 19.93 8.34
N ALA A 140 17.36 19.13 7.63
CA ALA A 140 18.77 19.41 7.34
C ALA A 140 18.93 20.49 6.26
N ALA A 141 18.21 21.61 6.44
CA ALA A 141 18.31 22.82 5.66
C ALA A 141 18.48 24.01 6.62
N ASN A 142 19.39 24.91 6.29
CA ASN A 142 19.54 26.15 7.04
C ASN A 142 18.68 27.25 6.39
N THR A 143 17.69 27.74 7.12
CA THR A 143 16.74 28.77 6.64
C THR A 143 17.49 30.00 6.13
N GLY A 144 17.33 30.36 4.86
CA GLY A 144 18.02 31.50 4.23
C GLY A 144 19.46 31.21 3.77
N SER A 145 19.88 29.95 3.76
CA SER A 145 21.20 29.52 3.28
C SER A 145 21.09 28.71 1.99
N THR A 146 22.20 28.63 1.25
CA THR A 146 22.39 27.69 0.15
C THR A 146 22.77 26.29 0.64
N LYS A 147 22.61 25.94 1.92
CA LYS A 147 22.96 24.63 2.48
C LYS A 147 21.71 23.85 2.87
N PHE A 148 21.45 22.76 2.17
CA PHE A 148 20.26 21.91 2.31
C PHE A 148 20.54 20.50 1.82
N CYS A 149 19.75 19.54 2.29
CA CYS A 149 19.85 18.15 1.86
C CYS A 149 18.87 17.73 0.77
N ILE A 150 17.84 18.55 0.53
CA ILE A 150 16.88 18.36 -0.56
C ILE A 150 16.90 19.58 -1.47
N ALA A 151 17.41 19.42 -2.68
CA ALA A 151 17.46 20.47 -3.70
C ALA A 151 16.15 20.54 -4.48
N ASP A 152 15.76 21.75 -4.89
CA ASP A 152 14.67 21.91 -5.85
C ASP A 152 15.03 21.27 -7.21
N ASP A 153 14.01 20.85 -7.95
CA ASP A 153 14.19 20.21 -9.25
C ASP A 153 14.70 21.21 -10.30
N THR A 154 14.26 22.47 -10.23
CA THR A 154 14.50 23.51 -11.24
C THR A 154 15.85 24.20 -11.08
N THR A 155 16.35 24.29 -9.84
CA THR A 155 17.64 24.94 -9.53
C THR A 155 18.38 24.18 -8.43
N ASP A 156 19.68 23.99 -8.59
CA ASP A 156 20.54 23.32 -7.61
C ASP A 156 20.87 24.21 -6.40
N THR A 157 20.52 25.49 -6.45
CA THR A 157 20.89 26.50 -5.43
C THR A 157 19.81 26.76 -4.40
N ASN A 158 18.62 26.15 -4.55
CA ASN A 158 17.48 26.35 -3.66
C ASN A 158 17.06 25.05 -2.98
N ALA A 159 16.65 25.15 -1.72
CA ALA A 159 16.02 24.05 -1.00
C ALA A 159 14.64 23.73 -1.59
N ALA A 160 14.28 22.45 -1.58
CA ALA A 160 12.95 22.03 -2.01
C ALA A 160 11.86 22.56 -1.09
N HIS A 161 10.75 23.03 -1.68
CA HIS A 161 9.59 23.44 -0.92
C HIS A 161 8.82 22.22 -0.37
N HIS A 162 8.32 22.28 0.86
CA HIS A 162 7.62 21.17 1.52
C HIS A 162 6.45 20.59 0.69
N ALA A 163 5.78 21.41 -0.13
CA ALA A 163 4.69 20.96 -1.01
C ALA A 163 5.12 19.88 -2.02
N LYS A 164 6.41 19.82 -2.39
CA LYS A 164 6.98 18.74 -3.22
C LYS A 164 7.03 17.40 -2.49
N LEU A 165 7.04 17.44 -1.16
CA LEU A 165 7.13 16.28 -0.26
C LEU A 165 5.76 15.84 0.26
N ALA A 166 4.70 16.22 -0.47
CA ALA A 166 3.33 15.81 -0.18
C ALA A 166 3.24 14.27 -0.15
N GLY A 167 2.61 13.73 0.89
CA GLY A 167 2.57 12.29 1.17
C GLY A 167 3.47 11.88 2.36
N CYS A 168 4.54 12.63 2.62
CA CYS A 168 5.31 12.53 3.86
C CYS A 168 5.04 13.70 4.80
N LEU A 169 5.06 14.93 4.29
CA LEU A 169 4.95 16.16 5.09
C LEU A 169 3.63 16.88 4.82
N LYS A 170 3.11 17.55 5.86
CA LYS A 170 1.89 18.36 5.84
C LYS A 170 2.17 19.86 5.75
N SER A 171 3.31 20.31 6.26
CA SER A 171 3.63 21.74 6.40
C SER A 171 5.12 22.01 6.30
N ALA A 172 5.47 23.28 6.16
CA ALA A 172 6.85 23.76 6.20
C ALA A 172 7.55 23.51 7.55
N THR A 173 6.80 23.26 8.63
CA THR A 173 7.33 22.90 9.95
C THR A 173 7.69 21.42 10.07
N ALA A 174 7.80 20.72 8.94
CA ALA A 174 8.14 19.29 8.87
C ALA A 174 7.16 18.36 9.61
N THR A 175 5.89 18.77 9.77
CA THR A 175 4.87 17.92 10.40
C THR A 175 4.58 16.69 9.52
N LEU A 176 4.71 15.48 10.07
CA LEU A 176 4.45 14.23 9.35
C LEU A 176 2.96 14.01 9.04
N LEU A 177 2.69 13.38 7.90
CA LEU A 177 1.36 12.96 7.45
C LEU A 177 1.05 11.55 7.96
N ILE A 178 0.53 11.42 9.19
CA ILE A 178 0.31 10.11 9.83
C ILE A 178 -1.15 9.60 9.69
N THR A 179 -2.15 10.46 9.89
CA THR A 179 -3.56 10.02 10.08
C THR A 179 -4.54 10.45 8.97
N GLU A 180 -4.08 11.18 7.95
CA GLU A 180 -4.97 11.86 6.99
C GLU A 180 -5.16 11.11 5.67
N VAL A 181 -4.48 9.97 5.48
CA VAL A 181 -4.69 9.12 4.31
C VAL A 181 -6.01 8.37 4.50
N THR A 182 -7.05 8.85 3.83
CA THR A 182 -8.43 8.35 3.95
C THR A 182 -8.90 7.63 2.69
N GLU A 183 -8.08 7.62 1.64
CA GLU A 183 -8.38 6.94 0.38
C GLU A 183 -8.57 5.44 0.62
N THR A 184 -9.66 4.90 0.10
CA THR A 184 -10.07 3.51 0.36
C THR A 184 -9.79 2.57 -0.80
N ALA A 185 -9.37 3.10 -1.96
CA ALA A 185 -8.91 2.29 -3.08
C ALA A 185 -7.66 1.48 -2.68
N LYS A 186 -7.45 0.32 -3.30
CA LYS A 186 -6.21 -0.44 -3.10
C LYS A 186 -5.05 0.35 -3.72
N PRO A 187 -3.96 0.61 -2.98
CA PRO A 187 -2.80 1.28 -3.53
C PRO A 187 -2.08 0.38 -4.55
N ASN A 188 -1.66 0.94 -5.68
CA ASN A 188 -0.83 0.23 -6.65
C ASN A 188 0.65 0.35 -6.25
N LEU A 189 1.06 -0.42 -5.23
CA LEU A 189 2.44 -0.38 -4.71
C LEU A 189 3.48 -0.72 -5.78
N LYS A 190 3.18 -1.67 -6.67
CA LYS A 190 4.04 -2.02 -7.80
C LYS A 190 4.34 -0.81 -8.69
N HIS A 191 3.32 -0.04 -9.05
CA HIS A 191 3.51 1.19 -9.83
C HIS A 191 4.33 2.23 -9.07
N LEU A 192 4.05 2.44 -7.78
CA LEU A 192 4.77 3.40 -6.95
C LEU A 192 6.25 3.02 -6.76
N MET A 193 6.56 1.73 -6.63
CA MET A 193 7.94 1.23 -6.60
C MET A 193 8.63 1.41 -7.97
N GLN A 194 7.91 1.17 -9.07
CA GLN A 194 8.45 1.40 -10.41
C GLN A 194 8.82 2.88 -10.61
N GLN A 195 8.02 3.82 -10.09
CA GLN A 195 8.34 5.24 -10.20
C GLN A 195 9.70 5.60 -9.57
N ILE A 196 10.15 4.87 -8.53
CA ILE A 196 11.48 5.02 -7.94
C ILE A 196 12.57 4.53 -8.90
N ASN A 197 12.38 3.41 -9.58
CA ASN A 197 13.33 2.91 -10.58
C ASN A 197 13.54 3.85 -11.76
N ASP A 198 12.51 4.64 -12.08
CA ASP A 198 12.54 5.58 -13.19
C ASP A 198 13.34 6.86 -12.85
N ILE A 199 13.86 6.99 -11.62
CA ILE A 199 14.78 8.07 -11.25
C ILE A 199 16.11 7.85 -11.96
N ASN A 200 16.46 8.75 -12.88
CA ASN A 200 17.75 8.75 -13.55
C ASN A 200 18.79 9.64 -12.83
N GLY A 201 20.07 9.55 -13.22
CA GLY A 201 21.17 10.25 -12.55
C GLY A 201 20.97 11.77 -12.44
N ASN A 202 20.43 12.41 -13.48
CA ASN A 202 20.14 13.86 -13.49
C ASN A 202 18.98 14.27 -12.57
N GLN A 203 18.14 13.31 -12.18
CA GLN A 203 16.99 13.50 -11.29
C GLN A 203 17.29 13.12 -9.84
N ALA A 204 18.51 12.65 -9.56
CA ALA A 204 18.91 12.18 -8.25
C ALA A 204 19.92 13.09 -7.57
N ASP A 205 20.80 13.74 -8.35
CA ASP A 205 21.93 14.51 -7.85
C ASP A 205 21.79 16.02 -8.13
N ALA A 206 22.20 16.86 -7.18
CA ALA A 206 22.26 18.31 -7.32
C ALA A 206 23.67 18.81 -7.02
N ALA A 207 24.11 19.89 -7.68
CA ALA A 207 25.50 20.34 -7.61
C ALA A 207 25.99 20.78 -6.21
N GLY A 208 27.18 20.31 -5.82
CA GLY A 208 28.07 20.97 -4.85
C GLY A 208 27.71 20.81 -3.37
N ASN A 209 28.48 21.47 -2.49
CA ASN A 209 28.59 21.19 -1.05
C ASN A 209 27.39 21.61 -0.17
N LEU A 210 26.26 20.93 -0.31
CA LEU A 210 24.97 21.31 0.25
C LEU A 210 24.56 20.47 1.47
N CYS A 211 24.96 19.18 1.52
CA CYS A 211 24.42 18.21 2.48
C CYS A 211 25.49 17.33 3.14
N LYS A 212 25.56 17.34 4.48
CA LYS A 212 26.43 16.43 5.23
C LYS A 212 25.88 15.00 5.37
N LEU A 213 24.56 14.82 5.24
CA LEU A 213 23.90 13.52 5.36
C LEU A 213 24.16 12.61 4.15
N THR A 214 24.80 13.11 3.09
CA THR A 214 25.21 12.31 1.93
C THR A 214 26.70 12.00 1.93
N ASP A 215 27.46 12.54 2.89
CA ASP A 215 28.92 12.44 2.92
C ASP A 215 29.41 11.37 3.89
N THR A 216 30.01 10.32 3.34
CA THR A 216 30.58 9.18 4.05
C THR A 216 32.10 9.25 4.17
N SER A 217 32.72 10.33 3.68
CA SER A 217 34.17 10.46 3.60
C SER A 217 34.81 11.12 4.82
N SER A 218 36.10 10.86 4.99
CA SER A 218 36.96 11.51 5.96
C SER A 218 37.23 12.98 5.68
N ALA A 219 37.03 13.44 4.44
CA ALA A 219 37.49 14.75 3.97
C ALA A 219 36.72 15.93 4.56
N ASN A 220 35.56 15.66 5.14
CA ASN A 220 34.48 16.63 5.12
C ASN A 220 33.60 16.67 6.39
N GLY A 221 33.85 15.77 7.34
CA GLY A 221 33.14 15.67 8.61
C GLY A 221 31.64 15.43 8.43
N GLY A 222 31.30 14.43 7.60
CA GLY A 222 29.94 13.92 7.38
C GLY A 222 29.50 13.01 8.52
N TYR A 223 29.27 11.72 8.24
CA TYR A 223 28.89 10.74 9.26
C TYR A 223 29.97 10.45 10.31
N ASN A 224 31.24 10.60 9.95
CA ASN A 224 32.36 10.33 10.83
C ASN A 224 33.42 11.42 10.61
N ASP A 225 33.86 12.05 11.70
CA ASP A 225 34.74 13.22 11.63
C ASP A 225 36.19 12.78 11.40
N GLY A 226 36.73 13.09 10.21
CA GLY A 226 38.11 12.77 9.85
C GLY A 226 38.37 11.31 9.43
N VAL A 227 37.36 10.44 9.35
CA VAL A 227 37.51 9.04 8.92
C VAL A 227 36.35 8.63 8.00
N ASN A 228 36.60 7.77 7.02
CA ASN A 228 35.53 7.20 6.18
C ASN A 228 34.59 6.34 7.03
N THR A 229 33.35 6.15 6.58
CA THR A 229 32.48 5.13 7.19
C THR A 229 33.01 3.73 6.89
N ASN A 230 32.94 2.83 7.87
CA ASN A 230 33.40 1.45 7.73
C ASN A 230 32.48 0.58 6.85
N SER A 231 31.29 1.09 6.53
CA SER A 231 30.30 0.43 5.69
C SER A 231 29.47 1.48 4.96
N ASP A 232 28.73 1.03 3.95
CA ASP A 232 27.76 1.88 3.27
C ASP A 232 26.69 2.35 4.25
N VAL A 233 26.33 3.63 4.17
CA VAL A 233 25.25 4.21 4.97
C VAL A 233 23.93 4.01 4.22
N LYS A 234 22.93 3.44 4.89
CA LYS A 234 21.64 3.10 4.30
C LYS A 234 20.51 3.82 5.02
N TRP A 235 19.68 4.52 4.24
CA TRP A 235 18.43 5.11 4.72
C TRP A 235 17.23 4.37 4.19
N ALA A 236 16.12 4.47 4.92
CA ALA A 236 14.86 3.84 4.56
C ALA A 236 15.02 2.36 4.14
N ASP A 237 15.78 1.62 4.94
CA ASP A 237 16.09 0.19 4.76
C ASP A 237 16.86 -0.15 3.47
N GLY A 238 17.64 0.80 2.97
CA GLY A 238 18.40 0.65 1.74
C GLY A 238 17.71 1.21 0.51
N LEU A 239 16.58 1.91 0.66
CA LEU A 239 16.00 2.70 -0.43
C LEU A 239 16.96 3.80 -0.90
N ILE A 240 17.73 4.36 0.03
CA ILE A 240 18.87 5.20 -0.27
C ILE A 240 20.15 4.59 0.31
N LYS A 241 21.24 4.65 -0.46
CA LYS A 241 22.56 4.14 -0.10
C LYS A 241 23.65 5.15 -0.45
N PHE A 242 24.56 5.39 0.48
CA PHE A 242 25.80 6.13 0.26
C PHE A 242 27.00 5.21 0.47
N SER A 243 27.90 5.16 -0.51
CA SER A 243 29.04 4.25 -0.48
C SER A 243 30.08 4.67 0.56
N SER A 244 30.70 3.72 1.25
CA SER A 244 31.79 3.99 2.21
C SER A 244 33.05 4.65 1.60
N ALA A 245 33.21 4.56 0.27
CA ALA A 245 34.36 5.10 -0.47
C ALA A 245 34.16 6.55 -0.96
N GLY A 246 33.11 7.26 -0.51
CA GLY A 246 32.85 8.65 -0.91
C GLY A 246 32.49 8.85 -2.38
N THR A 247 32.21 7.77 -3.12
CA THR A 247 31.78 7.85 -4.53
C THR A 247 30.27 7.99 -4.58
N ILE A 248 29.77 9.09 -5.17
CA ILE A 248 28.35 9.30 -5.44
C ILE A 248 27.94 8.43 -6.63
N ASN A 249 27.17 7.38 -6.35
CA ASN A 249 26.14 6.93 -7.29
C ASN A 249 24.84 7.60 -6.82
N PRO A 250 23.88 7.94 -7.71
CA PRO A 250 22.64 8.59 -7.33
C PRO A 250 22.04 7.79 -6.18
N GLY A 251 21.89 8.41 -5.01
CA GLY A 251 21.74 7.68 -3.75
C GLY A 251 20.52 6.75 -3.70
N TRP A 252 19.60 6.83 -4.66
CA TRP A 252 18.44 5.97 -4.80
C TRP A 252 18.81 4.60 -5.37
N GLU A 253 18.51 3.55 -4.60
CA GLU A 253 18.66 2.18 -5.06
C GLU A 253 17.54 1.78 -6.02
N LYS A 254 17.87 0.88 -6.96
CA LYS A 254 16.83 0.26 -7.80
C LYS A 254 16.00 -0.68 -6.93
N VAL A 255 14.70 -0.43 -6.87
CA VAL A 255 13.73 -1.21 -6.11
C VAL A 255 12.90 -2.03 -7.09
N SER A 256 12.97 -3.36 -7.05
CA SER A 256 12.12 -4.16 -7.94
C SER A 256 10.62 -3.85 -7.71
N THR A 257 9.77 -4.27 -8.64
CA THR A 257 8.30 -4.17 -8.46
C THR A 257 7.76 -4.97 -7.26
N THR A 258 8.59 -5.83 -6.67
CA THR A 258 8.30 -6.61 -5.46
C THR A 258 9.04 -6.06 -4.23
N GLY A 259 9.68 -4.90 -4.34
CA GLY A 259 10.44 -4.29 -3.25
C GLY A 259 11.82 -4.90 -3.00
N SER A 260 12.27 -5.84 -3.83
CA SER A 260 13.56 -6.53 -3.65
C SER A 260 14.71 -5.51 -3.70
N GLY A 261 15.64 -5.66 -2.75
CA GLY A 261 16.70 -4.69 -2.48
C GLY A 261 16.42 -3.80 -1.25
N VAL A 262 15.16 -3.68 -0.85
CA VAL A 262 14.72 -2.92 0.33
C VAL A 262 13.81 -3.81 1.19
N PRO A 263 14.33 -4.44 2.27
CA PRO A 263 13.58 -5.47 3.01
C PRO A 263 12.22 -5.00 3.54
N ALA A 264 12.13 -3.78 4.06
CA ALA A 264 10.86 -3.18 4.50
C ALA A 264 9.81 -3.12 3.37
N LEU A 265 10.21 -2.77 2.14
CA LEU A 265 9.32 -2.74 0.98
C LEU A 265 8.96 -4.13 0.49
N THR A 266 9.89 -5.09 0.56
CA THR A 266 9.62 -6.50 0.22
C THR A 266 8.53 -7.09 1.12
N MET A 267 8.64 -6.85 2.43
CA MET A 267 7.63 -7.30 3.40
C MET A 267 6.27 -6.62 3.16
N ALA A 268 6.27 -5.31 2.93
CA ALA A 268 5.04 -4.56 2.70
C ALA A 268 4.34 -4.97 1.39
N ALA A 269 5.09 -5.18 0.30
CA ALA A 269 4.53 -5.66 -0.97
C ALA A 269 3.91 -7.05 -0.82
N SER A 270 4.64 -7.99 -0.22
CA SER A 270 4.15 -9.36 -0.01
C SER A 270 2.88 -9.38 0.85
N ALA A 271 2.87 -8.62 1.96
CA ALA A 271 1.71 -8.54 2.84
C ALA A 271 0.50 -7.85 2.17
N ALA A 272 0.74 -6.85 1.30
CA ALA A 272 -0.32 -6.20 0.52
C ALA A 272 -0.91 -7.12 -0.56
N ASP A 273 -0.10 -7.98 -1.16
CA ASP A 273 -0.57 -9.01 -2.09
C ASP A 273 -1.40 -10.08 -1.36
N GLU A 274 -0.93 -10.56 -0.20
CA GLU A 274 -1.65 -11.50 0.66
C GLU A 274 -2.98 -10.95 1.18
N LEU A 275 -3.06 -9.64 1.45
CA LEU A 275 -4.30 -8.98 1.85
C LEU A 275 -5.43 -9.26 0.84
N GLY A 276 -5.09 -9.29 -0.45
CA GLY A 276 -6.05 -9.51 -1.54
C GLY A 276 -6.94 -8.29 -1.81
N ASP A 277 -8.05 -8.52 -2.52
CA ASP A 277 -9.01 -7.47 -2.92
C ASP A 277 -10.37 -7.59 -2.20
N SER A 278 -10.64 -8.73 -1.55
CA SER A 278 -11.92 -8.99 -0.89
C SER A 278 -11.72 -9.66 0.47
N PRO A 279 -12.47 -9.24 1.50
CA PRO A 279 -12.44 -9.83 2.83
C PRO A 279 -13.11 -11.20 2.92
N SER A 280 -13.93 -11.55 1.92
CA SER A 280 -14.59 -12.85 1.86
C SER A 280 -14.88 -13.28 0.43
N SER A 281 -14.85 -14.60 0.24
CA SER A 281 -15.27 -15.24 -1.01
C SER A 281 -16.77 -15.11 -1.27
N VAL A 282 -17.58 -14.90 -0.22
CA VAL A 282 -19.04 -14.82 -0.30
C VAL A 282 -19.60 -13.40 -0.33
N THR A 283 -18.75 -12.38 -0.53
CA THR A 283 -19.19 -10.98 -0.63
C THR A 283 -20.23 -10.78 -1.74
N GLY A 284 -20.08 -11.49 -2.87
CA GLY A 284 -21.06 -11.49 -3.96
C GLY A 284 -22.41 -12.06 -3.53
N ASP A 285 -22.38 -13.20 -2.82
CA ASP A 285 -23.58 -13.86 -2.31
C ASP A 285 -24.32 -12.96 -1.30
N LEU A 286 -23.60 -12.34 -0.37
CA LEU A 286 -24.21 -11.42 0.61
C LEU A 286 -24.85 -10.20 -0.06
N LYS A 287 -24.25 -9.66 -1.14
CA LYS A 287 -24.87 -8.62 -1.96
C LYS A 287 -26.14 -9.12 -2.67
N ALA A 288 -26.14 -10.36 -3.15
CA ALA A 288 -27.32 -10.96 -3.74
C ALA A 288 -28.44 -11.15 -2.70
N ILE A 289 -28.11 -11.59 -1.48
CA ILE A 289 -29.04 -11.70 -0.35
C ILE A 289 -29.64 -10.33 0.00
N ALA A 290 -28.82 -9.27 0.08
CA ALA A 290 -29.29 -7.91 0.34
C ALA A 290 -30.35 -7.43 -0.67
N LYS A 291 -30.30 -7.90 -1.92
CA LYS A 291 -31.35 -7.59 -2.93
C LYS A 291 -32.74 -8.11 -2.53
N LEU A 292 -32.87 -9.09 -1.65
CA LEU A 292 -34.18 -9.53 -1.14
C LEU A 292 -34.90 -8.42 -0.36
N ALA A 293 -34.15 -7.52 0.28
CA ALA A 293 -34.66 -6.43 1.10
C ALA A 293 -34.94 -5.12 0.35
N GLN A 294 -34.37 -4.93 -0.85
CA GLN A 294 -34.48 -3.68 -1.62
C GLN A 294 -35.90 -3.42 -2.12
N GLU A 295 -36.27 -2.19 -2.50
CA GLU A 295 -37.63 -1.86 -2.97
C GLU A 295 -37.89 -2.19 -4.46
N LYS A 296 -36.87 -2.08 -5.33
CA LYS A 296 -36.98 -2.36 -6.78
C LYS A 296 -36.63 -3.80 -7.17
N ASP A 297 -37.42 -4.44 -8.02
CA ASP A 297 -37.41 -5.90 -8.32
C ASP A 297 -36.51 -6.29 -9.52
N ASN A 298 -35.61 -5.40 -9.93
CA ASN A 298 -35.13 -5.46 -11.31
C ASN A 298 -33.99 -6.48 -11.53
N ASP A 299 -33.29 -6.92 -10.48
CA ASP A 299 -32.00 -7.63 -10.64
C ASP A 299 -31.88 -8.90 -9.76
N ILE A 300 -32.99 -9.59 -9.45
CA ILE A 300 -32.97 -10.92 -8.80
C ILE A 300 -32.83 -11.99 -9.88
N GLU A 301 -31.83 -12.86 -9.70
CA GLU A 301 -31.50 -14.00 -10.56
C GLU A 301 -31.59 -15.30 -9.77
N ASP A 302 -31.49 -16.43 -10.47
CA ASP A 302 -31.34 -17.73 -9.83
C ASP A 302 -30.02 -17.75 -9.03
N ILE A 303 -30.04 -18.36 -7.85
CA ILE A 303 -28.84 -18.54 -7.04
C ILE A 303 -28.50 -20.03 -7.02
N ALA A 304 -27.33 -20.38 -7.56
CA ALA A 304 -26.78 -21.72 -7.41
C ALA A 304 -26.22 -21.88 -5.99
N VAL A 305 -26.61 -22.97 -5.32
CA VAL A 305 -26.19 -23.29 -3.96
C VAL A 305 -25.73 -24.74 -3.92
N ASP A 306 -24.67 -25.01 -3.16
CA ASP A 306 -24.23 -26.38 -2.94
C ASP A 306 -25.12 -27.07 -1.90
N LYS A 307 -25.58 -28.28 -2.20
CA LYS A 307 -26.49 -29.04 -1.34
C LYS A 307 -25.88 -29.38 0.00
N VAL A 308 -24.57 -29.63 0.08
CA VAL A 308 -23.88 -29.89 1.36
C VAL A 308 -23.79 -28.61 2.16
N GLU A 309 -23.46 -27.48 1.50
CA GLU A 309 -23.38 -26.16 2.16
C GLU A 309 -24.68 -25.79 2.89
N ILE A 310 -25.84 -26.16 2.33
CA ILE A 310 -27.16 -25.90 2.95
C ILE A 310 -27.79 -27.12 3.63
N GLY A 311 -27.07 -28.24 3.77
CA GLY A 311 -27.53 -29.42 4.51
C GLY A 311 -28.63 -30.25 3.83
N LEU A 312 -28.82 -30.10 2.51
CA LEU A 312 -29.77 -30.90 1.72
C LEU A 312 -29.21 -32.25 1.26
N ALA A 313 -27.89 -32.46 1.29
CA ALA A 313 -27.25 -33.72 0.92
C ALA A 313 -25.93 -33.94 1.68
N LEU A 314 -25.46 -35.18 1.69
CA LEU A 314 -24.14 -35.56 2.22
C LEU A 314 -23.01 -35.40 1.19
N GLU A 315 -23.35 -35.41 -0.10
CA GLU A 315 -22.42 -35.30 -1.22
C GLU A 315 -22.63 -34.00 -1.97
N ALA A 316 -21.54 -33.46 -2.52
CA ALA A 316 -21.54 -32.21 -3.29
C ALA A 316 -22.54 -32.27 -4.45
N GLY A 317 -23.22 -31.17 -4.70
CA GLY A 317 -24.19 -31.11 -5.79
C GLY A 317 -24.94 -29.80 -5.82
N GLU A 318 -25.34 -29.38 -7.02
CA GLU A 318 -26.03 -28.11 -7.21
C GLU A 318 -27.52 -28.22 -6.84
N HIS A 319 -27.99 -27.24 -6.08
CA HIS A 319 -29.40 -26.88 -5.93
C HIS A 319 -29.57 -25.43 -6.40
N LYS A 320 -30.73 -25.07 -6.93
CA LYS A 320 -31.01 -23.71 -7.39
C LYS A 320 -32.12 -23.10 -6.56
N LEU A 321 -31.86 -21.95 -5.96
CA LEU A 321 -32.90 -21.06 -5.47
C LEU A 321 -33.43 -20.28 -6.67
N LEU A 322 -34.66 -20.59 -7.08
CA LEU A 322 -35.23 -20.09 -8.31
C LEU A 322 -35.66 -18.63 -8.16
N LYS A 323 -35.40 -17.81 -9.16
CA LYS A 323 -35.80 -16.40 -9.26
C LYS A 323 -37.27 -16.18 -8.91
N ALA A 324 -38.17 -17.03 -9.42
CA ALA A 324 -39.60 -16.93 -9.14
C ALA A 324 -39.90 -17.06 -7.64
N ASN A 325 -39.22 -17.98 -6.96
CA ASN A 325 -39.39 -18.23 -5.53
C ASN A 325 -38.74 -17.11 -4.71
N LEU A 326 -37.55 -16.64 -5.10
CA LEU A 326 -36.89 -15.49 -4.48
C LEU A 326 -37.73 -14.21 -4.58
N LYS A 327 -38.43 -13.99 -5.70
CA LYS A 327 -39.40 -12.90 -5.84
C LYS A 327 -40.61 -13.05 -4.90
N ALA A 328 -41.12 -14.27 -4.73
CA ALA A 328 -42.21 -14.54 -3.79
C ALA A 328 -41.77 -14.31 -2.33
N ILE A 329 -40.57 -14.77 -1.96
CA ILE A 329 -39.95 -14.54 -0.65
C ILE A 329 -39.79 -13.05 -0.38
N ARG A 330 -39.22 -12.31 -1.33
CA ARG A 330 -39.09 -10.87 -1.25
C ARG A 330 -40.43 -10.16 -1.02
N LYS A 331 -41.46 -10.52 -1.79
CA LYS A 331 -42.81 -9.94 -1.61
C LYS A 331 -43.33 -10.21 -0.19
N ALA A 332 -43.11 -11.41 0.34
CA ALA A 332 -43.45 -11.74 1.72
C ALA A 332 -42.65 -10.91 2.74
N LEU A 333 -41.35 -10.72 2.50
CA LEU A 333 -40.46 -9.89 3.32
C LEU A 333 -40.92 -8.43 3.40
N HIS A 334 -41.23 -7.81 2.26
CA HIS A 334 -41.76 -6.45 2.21
C HIS A 334 -43.09 -6.32 2.93
N ASN A 335 -44.00 -7.27 2.71
CA ASN A 335 -45.29 -7.28 3.38
C ASN A 335 -45.09 -7.36 4.90
N TYR A 336 -44.23 -8.26 5.39
CA TYR A 336 -43.92 -8.41 6.81
C TYR A 336 -43.33 -7.14 7.43
N ARG A 337 -42.32 -6.54 6.79
CA ARG A 337 -41.72 -5.29 7.27
C ARG A 337 -42.75 -4.16 7.29
N SER A 338 -43.61 -4.05 6.27
CA SER A 338 -44.66 -3.04 6.23
C SER A 338 -45.71 -3.18 7.34
N THR A 339 -46.02 -4.42 7.77
CA THR A 339 -46.96 -4.66 8.88
C THR A 339 -46.35 -4.28 10.21
N LEU A 340 -45.07 -4.55 10.45
CA LEU A 340 -44.35 -4.11 11.66
C LEU A 340 -44.35 -2.59 11.81
N PHE A 341 -44.14 -1.85 10.71
CA PHE A 341 -44.20 -0.39 10.75
C PHE A 341 -45.60 0.13 11.08
N LYS A 342 -46.66 -0.47 10.52
CA LYS A 342 -48.05 -0.08 10.81
C LYS A 342 -48.45 -0.32 12.27
N GLU A 343 -47.97 -1.40 12.89
CA GLU A 343 -48.22 -1.70 14.30
C GLU A 343 -47.50 -0.71 15.23
N LYS A 344 -46.24 -0.33 14.94
CA LYS A 344 -45.52 0.69 15.72
C LYS A 344 -46.23 2.06 15.70
N THR A 345 -46.81 2.47 14.57
CA THR A 345 -47.54 3.75 14.48
C THR A 345 -48.88 3.71 15.22
N LYS A 346 -49.57 2.56 15.25
CA LYS A 346 -50.79 2.37 16.04
C LYS A 346 -50.51 2.33 17.55
N SER A 347 -49.42 1.68 17.98
CA SER A 347 -48.99 1.66 19.38
C SER A 347 -48.64 3.05 19.90
N LYS A 348 -47.95 3.89 19.10
CA LYS A 348 -47.65 5.28 19.47
C LYS A 348 -48.90 6.15 19.58
N LYS A 349 -49.87 6.00 18.68
CA LYS A 349 -51.15 6.73 18.76
C LYS A 349 -52.01 6.30 19.96
N GLY A 350 -51.99 5.03 20.34
CA GLY A 350 -52.72 4.52 21.51
C GLY A 350 -52.14 4.95 22.86
N GLN A 351 -50.83 5.23 22.94
CA GLN A 351 -50.19 5.78 24.15
C GLN A 351 -50.31 7.30 24.29
N GLN A 352 -50.56 8.02 23.20
CA GLN A 352 -50.81 9.48 23.22
C GLN A 352 -52.28 9.84 23.52
N GLN A 353 -53.15 8.84 23.69
CA GLN A 353 -54.58 8.99 24.00
C GLN A 353 -54.94 8.45 25.40
N ARG A 354 -53.95 8.28 26.29
CA ARG A 354 -54.17 7.95 27.70
C ARG A 354 -53.72 9.07 28.60
#